data_AF-A0A6I5CFZ5-F1
#
_entry.id   AF-A0A6I5CFZ5-F1
#
_cell.length_a   1.000
_cell.length_b   1.000
_cell.length_c   1.000
_cell.angle_alpha   90.00
_cell.angle_beta   90.00
_cell.angle_gamma   90.00
#
_symmetry.space_group_name_H-M   'P 1'
#
loop_
_entity.id
_entity.type
_entity.pdbx_description
1 polymer ?
#
loop_
_entity_poly.entity_id
_entity_poly.type
_entity_poly.pdbx_seq_one_letter_code
_entity_poly.pdbx_strand_id
1 'polypeptide(L)'
;FATAVVRAAPNRLQVLRAVRSRTGVALCTLPGEVEAELTFLGARRWMGWRCGPLALLDIGGGGFEVAFGRGRLPDFAASLPLGAGRLTHEFLADAEPPSPERLKELRRHVRHQLRDVAARIRWEGPRTAVGTSRTFQQLGRLCGAAPG
;
A
#
# COMPACT_ATOMS: atom_id res chain seq x y z
N PHE A 1 -13.53 4.09 -8.22
CA PHE A 1 -12.65 5.16 -7.69
C PHE A 1 -11.25 4.99 -8.28
N ALA A 2 -10.40 6.01 -8.19
CA ALA A 2 -9.00 5.97 -8.63
C ALA A 2 -8.06 6.24 -7.46
N THR A 3 -6.93 5.54 -7.39
CA THR A 3 -6.06 5.47 -6.21
C THR A 3 -4.72 6.19 -6.47
N ALA A 4 -3.64 5.80 -5.78
CA ALA A 4 -2.37 6.52 -5.66
C ALA A 4 -1.81 7.12 -6.96
N VAL A 5 -1.81 6.38 -8.07
CA VAL A 5 -1.26 6.84 -9.36
C VAL A 5 -2.06 8.01 -9.92
N VAL A 6 -3.38 7.87 -10.05
CA VAL A 6 -4.25 8.93 -10.58
C VAL A 6 -4.38 10.07 -9.57
N ARG A 7 -4.42 9.76 -8.27
CA ARG A 7 -4.51 10.74 -7.17
C ARG A 7 -3.34 11.73 -7.18
N ALA A 8 -2.13 11.23 -7.43
CA ALA A 8 -0.89 12.01 -7.47
C ALA A 8 -0.60 12.68 -8.82
N ALA A 9 -1.34 12.36 -9.88
CA ALA A 9 -1.06 12.89 -11.21
C ALA A 9 -1.41 14.40 -11.29
N PRO A 10 -0.48 15.27 -11.76
CA PRO A 10 -0.75 16.69 -11.94
C PRO A 10 -1.94 16.96 -12.88
N ASN A 11 -2.12 16.09 -13.88
CA ASN A 11 -3.20 16.15 -14.86
C ASN A 11 -4.41 15.26 -14.51
N ARG A 12 -4.60 14.87 -13.24
CA ARG A 12 -5.66 13.95 -12.82
C ARG A 12 -7.06 14.32 -13.32
N LEU A 13 -7.42 15.60 -13.36
CA LEU A 13 -8.73 16.04 -13.85
C LEU A 13 -8.92 15.79 -15.35
N GLN A 14 -7.85 15.80 -16.14
CA GLN A 14 -7.90 15.42 -17.56
C GLN A 14 -8.14 13.92 -17.69
N VAL A 15 -7.42 13.10 -16.91
CA VAL A 15 -7.60 11.64 -16.87
C VAL A 15 -9.04 11.27 -16.48
N LEU A 16 -9.55 11.83 -15.39
CA LEU A 16 -10.92 11.55 -14.92
C LEU A 16 -11.99 11.97 -15.94
N ARG A 17 -11.81 13.14 -16.58
CA ARG A 17 -12.71 13.60 -17.66
C ARG A 17 -12.67 12.67 -18.87
N ALA A 18 -11.48 12.22 -19.28
CA ALA A 18 -11.32 11.33 -20.41
C ALA A 18 -11.97 9.96 -20.18
N VAL A 19 -11.89 9.42 -18.95
CA VAL A 19 -12.62 8.19 -18.60
C VAL A 19 -14.12 8.42 -18.72
N ARG A 20 -14.65 9.47 -18.07
CA ARG A 20 -16.08 9.78 -18.11
C ARG A 20 -16.60 9.97 -19.53
N SER A 21 -15.88 10.70 -20.39
CA SER A 21 -16.35 10.99 -21.75
C SER A 21 -16.37 9.75 -22.65
N ARG A 22 -15.47 8.79 -22.42
CA ARG A 22 -15.36 7.59 -23.25
C ARG A 22 -16.21 6.42 -22.77
N THR A 23 -16.48 6.33 -21.46
CA THR A 23 -17.16 5.17 -20.87
C THR A 23 -18.47 5.51 -20.17
N GLY A 24 -18.78 6.79 -19.96
CA GLY A 24 -19.90 7.23 -19.14
C GLY A 24 -19.66 7.09 -17.62
N VAL A 25 -18.57 6.44 -17.19
CA VAL A 25 -18.31 6.16 -15.78
C VAL A 25 -17.68 7.39 -15.09
N ALA A 26 -18.36 7.91 -14.08
CA ALA A 26 -17.80 8.96 -13.21
C ALA A 26 -16.87 8.33 -12.15
N LEU A 27 -15.58 8.68 -12.21
CA LEU A 27 -14.61 8.28 -11.21
C LEU A 27 -14.24 9.46 -10.30
N CYS A 28 -14.11 9.20 -9.00
CA CYS A 28 -13.49 10.08 -8.03
C CYS A 28 -12.13 9.50 -7.57
N THR A 29 -11.24 10.37 -7.11
CA THR A 29 -10.00 9.95 -6.43
C THR A 29 -10.32 9.59 -4.98
N LEU A 30 -9.83 8.44 -4.52
CA LEU A 30 -9.98 7.99 -3.15
C LEU A 30 -8.81 8.52 -2.30
N PRO A 31 -9.02 9.12 -1.11
CA PRO A 31 -7.93 9.42 -0.19
C PRO A 31 -7.16 8.16 0.20
N GLY A 32 -5.86 8.28 0.46
CA GLY A 32 -5.03 7.10 0.75
C GLY A 32 -5.38 6.43 2.08
N GLU A 33 -5.74 7.22 3.09
CA GLU A 33 -6.18 6.72 4.39
C GLU A 33 -7.48 5.93 4.25
N VAL A 34 -8.42 6.42 3.43
CA VAL A 34 -9.68 5.70 3.13
C VAL A 34 -9.41 4.40 2.36
N GLU A 35 -8.43 4.40 1.46
CA GLU A 35 -7.96 3.18 0.78
C GLU A 35 -7.43 2.15 1.79
N ALA A 36 -6.58 2.58 2.73
CA ALA A 36 -6.07 1.73 3.80
C ALA A 36 -7.19 1.19 4.72
N GLU A 37 -8.17 2.02 5.07
CA GLU A 37 -9.35 1.62 5.86
C GLU A 37 -10.20 0.55 5.16
N LEU A 38 -10.48 0.74 3.88
CA LEU A 38 -11.29 -0.19 3.10
C LEU A 38 -10.58 -1.55 2.92
N THR A 39 -9.28 -1.54 2.64
CA THR A 39 -8.50 -2.78 2.56
C THR A 39 -8.43 -3.46 3.93
N PHE A 40 -8.33 -2.69 5.02
CA PHE A 40 -8.32 -3.25 6.39
C PHE A 40 -9.64 -3.94 6.71
N LEU A 41 -10.76 -3.30 6.36
CA LEU A 41 -12.09 -3.88 6.56
C LEU A 41 -12.24 -5.20 5.80
N GLY A 42 -11.70 -5.28 4.57
CA GLY A 42 -11.64 -6.52 3.78
C GLY A 42 -10.85 -7.62 4.49
N ALA A 43 -9.61 -7.32 4.90
CA ALA A 43 -8.76 -8.27 5.63
C ALA A 43 -9.35 -8.70 6.98
N ARG A 44 -9.93 -7.76 7.74
CA ARG A 44 -10.62 -8.04 9.01
C ARG A 44 -11.79 -9.00 8.81
N ARG A 45 -12.58 -8.81 7.75
CA ARG A 45 -13.70 -9.72 7.44
C ARG A 45 -13.22 -11.11 7.02
N TRP A 46 -12.13 -11.20 6.27
CA TRP A 46 -11.55 -12.47 5.84
C TRP A 46 -10.95 -13.27 7.00
N MET A 47 -10.16 -12.60 7.87
CA MET A 47 -9.46 -13.26 8.98
C MET A 47 -10.39 -13.57 10.17
N GLY A 48 -11.54 -12.90 10.26
CA GLY A 48 -12.47 -13.02 11.37
C GLY A 48 -11.95 -12.43 12.69
N TRP A 49 -12.76 -12.54 13.74
CA TRP A 49 -12.49 -11.90 15.03
C TRP A 49 -11.39 -12.59 15.85
N ARG A 50 -11.19 -13.90 15.63
CA ARG A 50 -10.26 -14.72 16.42
C ARG A 50 -8.79 -14.39 16.16
N CYS A 51 -8.47 -13.66 15.08
CA CYS A 51 -7.09 -13.22 14.82
C CYS A 51 -6.61 -12.10 15.77
N GLY A 52 -7.52 -11.51 16.56
CA GLY A 52 -7.17 -10.46 17.52
C GLY A 52 -6.77 -9.14 16.83
N PRO A 53 -5.94 -8.30 17.49
CA PRO A 53 -5.43 -7.06 16.90
C PRO A 53 -4.71 -7.34 15.57
N LEU A 54 -5.13 -6.65 14.52
CA LEU A 54 -4.69 -6.89 13.14
C LEU A 54 -3.88 -5.70 12.64
N ALA A 55 -2.77 -5.97 11.99
CA ALA A 55 -2.10 -5.03 11.10
C ALA A 55 -2.30 -5.46 9.64
N LEU A 56 -2.62 -4.50 8.78
CA LEU A 56 -2.67 -4.63 7.34
C LEU A 56 -1.49 -3.88 6.72
N LEU A 57 -0.84 -4.51 5.76
CA LEU A 57 0.20 -3.92 4.91
C LEU A 57 -0.18 -4.17 3.43
N ASP A 58 -0.34 -3.12 2.64
CA ASP A 58 -0.69 -3.24 1.21
C ASP A 58 0.30 -2.46 0.34
N ILE A 59 1.10 -3.17 -0.46
CA ILE A 59 2.04 -2.55 -1.39
C ILE A 59 1.43 -2.52 -2.78
N GLY A 60 0.94 -1.34 -3.16
CA GLY A 60 0.51 -1.01 -4.51
C GLY A 60 1.65 -0.54 -5.42
N GLY A 61 1.29 -0.14 -6.64
CA GLY A 61 2.24 0.44 -7.59
C GLY A 61 2.67 1.87 -7.23
N GLY A 62 1.74 2.68 -6.72
CA GLY A 62 1.97 4.11 -6.41
C GLY A 62 2.04 4.45 -4.92
N GLY A 63 1.57 3.56 -4.05
CA GLY A 63 1.50 3.78 -2.60
C GLY A 63 1.76 2.50 -1.80
N PHE A 64 1.95 2.71 -0.50
CA PHE A 64 1.99 1.66 0.51
C PHE A 64 1.02 2.02 1.63
N GLU A 65 -0.04 1.26 1.75
CA GLU A 65 -1.09 1.48 2.73
C GLU A 65 -0.82 0.62 3.98
N VAL A 66 -0.99 1.23 5.14
CA VAL A 66 -0.85 0.56 6.43
C VAL A 66 -2.07 0.89 7.26
N ALA A 67 -2.65 -0.13 7.87
CA ALA A 67 -3.71 0.06 8.83
C ALA A 67 -3.56 -0.90 10.00
N PHE A 68 -4.02 -0.50 11.17
CA PHE A 68 -4.05 -1.34 12.36
C PHE A 68 -5.37 -1.15 13.07
N GLY A 69 -5.93 -2.21 13.64
CA GLY A 69 -7.08 -2.09 14.51
C GLY A 69 -7.44 -3.34 15.28
N ARG A 70 -8.07 -3.12 16.43
CA ARG A 70 -8.66 -4.18 17.27
C ARG A 70 -10.09 -4.53 16.85
N GLY A 71 -10.80 -3.55 16.31
CA GLY A 71 -12.22 -3.66 15.97
C GLY A 71 -12.50 -3.89 14.48
N ARG A 72 -13.71 -3.50 14.10
CA ARG A 72 -14.20 -3.53 12.70
C ARG A 72 -13.45 -2.53 11.82
N LEU A 73 -13.28 -1.33 12.33
CA LEU A 73 -12.53 -0.25 11.71
C LEU A 73 -11.12 -0.19 12.29
N PRO A 74 -10.13 0.32 11.55
CA PRO A 74 -8.80 0.50 12.08
C PRO A 74 -8.76 1.63 13.13
N ASP A 75 -7.94 1.45 14.15
CA ASP A 75 -7.56 2.49 15.11
C ASP A 75 -6.51 3.46 14.51
N PHE A 76 -5.87 3.04 13.42
CA PHE A 76 -4.85 3.79 12.68
C PHE A 76 -4.85 3.40 11.21
N ALA A 77 -4.80 4.39 10.32
CA ALA A 77 -4.66 4.20 8.88
C ALA A 77 -3.70 5.25 8.29
N ALA A 78 -2.84 4.83 7.38
CA ALA A 78 -1.89 5.69 6.69
C ALA A 78 -1.64 5.20 5.26
N SER A 79 -1.41 6.14 4.35
CA SER A 79 -0.93 5.87 2.99
C SER A 79 0.39 6.59 2.77
N LEU A 80 1.42 5.82 2.48
CA LEU A 80 2.78 6.29 2.28
C LEU A 80 3.11 6.29 0.79
N PRO A 81 3.96 7.22 0.31
CA PRO A 81 4.37 7.31 -1.09
C PRO A 81 5.38 6.21 -1.48
N LEU A 82 5.24 4.98 -0.98
CA LEU A 82 6.21 3.89 -1.09
C LEU A 82 5.75 2.75 -2.01
N GLY A 83 5.01 3.07 -3.08
CA GLY A 83 4.57 2.06 -4.04
C GLY A 83 5.74 1.47 -4.84
N ALA A 84 5.62 0.18 -5.20
CA ALA A 84 6.70 -0.55 -5.88
C ALA A 84 7.09 0.09 -7.22
N GLY A 85 6.12 0.43 -8.07
CA GLY A 85 6.37 1.06 -9.37
C GLY A 85 6.96 2.46 -9.25
N ARG A 86 6.47 3.24 -8.27
CA ARG A 86 7.03 4.56 -7.94
C ARG A 86 8.49 4.45 -7.54
N LEU A 87 8.80 3.60 -6.56
CA LEU A 87 10.16 3.47 -6.03
C LEU A 87 11.13 2.93 -7.09
N THR A 88 10.70 2.02 -7.95
CA THR A 88 11.51 1.56 -9.08
C THR A 88 11.83 2.71 -10.03
N HIS A 89 10.83 3.52 -10.43
CA HIS A 89 11.05 4.64 -11.33
C HIS A 89 11.94 5.73 -10.71
N GLU A 90 11.75 6.06 -9.43
CA GLU A 90 12.49 7.14 -8.76
C GLU A 90 13.93 6.74 -8.39
N PHE A 91 14.17 5.47 -8.05
CA PHE A 91 15.47 5.03 -7.51
C PHE A 91 16.26 4.10 -8.43
N LEU A 92 15.61 3.34 -9.30
CA LEU A 92 16.22 2.19 -10.00
C LEU A 92 16.09 2.28 -11.53
N ALA A 93 15.73 3.43 -12.10
CA ALA A 93 15.52 3.60 -13.54
C ALA A 93 16.82 3.53 -14.38
N ASP A 94 17.97 3.79 -13.76
CA ASP A 94 19.20 4.08 -14.50
C ASP A 94 20.04 2.83 -14.86
N ALA A 95 19.77 1.65 -14.24
CA ALA A 95 20.55 0.43 -14.47
C ALA A 95 19.82 -0.87 -14.10
N GLU A 96 20.08 -1.94 -14.85
CA GLU A 96 19.62 -3.30 -14.56
C GLU A 96 20.81 -4.30 -14.67
N PRO A 97 21.30 -4.86 -13.55
CA PRO A 97 20.80 -4.72 -12.18
C PRO A 97 21.12 -3.34 -11.54
N PRO A 98 20.33 -2.91 -10.53
CA PRO A 98 20.59 -1.65 -9.84
C PRO A 98 21.92 -1.66 -9.05
N SER A 99 22.60 -0.51 -8.96
CA SER A 99 23.85 -0.42 -8.20
C SER A 99 23.63 -0.54 -6.68
N PRO A 100 24.62 -1.06 -5.93
CA PRO A 100 24.55 -1.14 -4.48
C PRO A 100 24.26 0.20 -3.79
N GLU A 101 24.78 1.30 -4.33
CA GLU A 101 24.56 2.66 -3.82
C GLU A 101 23.09 3.05 -3.93
N ARG A 102 22.45 2.85 -5.09
CA ARG A 102 21.03 3.14 -5.30
C ARG A 102 20.13 2.30 -4.41
N LEU A 103 20.47 1.01 -4.22
CA LEU A 103 19.76 0.16 -3.27
C LEU A 103 19.91 0.65 -1.83
N LYS A 104 21.09 1.13 -1.43
CA LYS A 104 21.33 1.72 -0.11
C LYS A 104 20.52 3.00 0.10
N GLU A 105 20.46 3.86 -0.91
CA GLU A 105 19.64 5.08 -0.89
C GLU A 105 18.15 4.78 -0.76
N LEU A 106 17.63 3.85 -1.57
CA LEU A 106 16.25 3.40 -1.51
C LEU A 106 15.91 2.85 -0.12
N ARG A 107 16.75 1.97 0.44
CA ARG A 107 16.55 1.43 1.80
C ARG A 107 16.55 2.52 2.86
N ARG A 108 17.39 3.54 2.73
CA ARG A 108 17.41 4.71 3.63
C ARG A 108 16.12 5.51 3.52
N HIS A 109 15.66 5.79 2.30
CA HIS A 109 14.41 6.51 2.05
C HIS A 109 13.20 5.77 2.65
N VAL A 110 13.06 4.47 2.35
CA VAL A 110 11.99 3.62 2.90
C VAL A 110 12.00 3.61 4.43
N ARG A 111 13.17 3.40 5.06
CA ARG A 111 13.28 3.40 6.54
C ARG A 111 12.93 4.75 7.16
N HIS A 112 13.25 5.85 6.48
CA HIS A 112 12.90 7.18 6.95
C HIS A 112 11.38 7.39 6.92
N GLN A 113 10.74 7.11 5.77
CA GLN A 113 9.29 7.24 5.59
C GLN A 113 8.48 6.31 6.51
N LEU A 114 9.01 5.12 6.82
CA LEU A 114 8.35 4.16 7.70
C LEU A 114 8.51 4.44 9.20
N ARG A 115 9.33 5.41 9.62
CA ARG A 115 9.73 5.57 11.03
C ARG A 115 8.53 5.62 11.98
N ASP A 116 7.61 6.55 11.71
CA ASP A 116 6.50 6.85 12.61
C ASP A 116 5.46 5.72 12.58
N VAL A 117 5.16 5.22 11.39
CA VAL A 117 4.26 4.07 11.20
C VAL A 117 4.80 2.82 11.90
N ALA A 118 6.09 2.54 11.76
CA ALA A 118 6.71 1.38 12.40
C ALA A 118 6.77 1.53 13.93
N ALA A 119 7.00 2.74 14.45
CA ALA A 119 6.90 3.01 15.87
C ALA A 119 5.47 2.78 16.39
N ARG A 120 4.48 3.27 15.64
CA ARG A 120 3.06 3.06 15.96
C ARG A 120 2.68 1.59 15.97
N ILE A 121 3.03 0.81 14.94
CA ILE A 121 2.75 -0.64 14.90
C ILE A 121 3.40 -1.36 16.08
N ARG A 122 4.67 -1.05 16.40
CA ARG A 122 5.38 -1.68 17.54
C ARG A 122 4.68 -1.39 18.87
N TRP A 123 4.23 -0.16 19.07
CA TRP A 123 3.48 0.23 20.26
C TRP A 123 2.14 -0.53 20.36
N GLU A 124 1.45 -0.67 19.24
CA GLU A 124 0.14 -1.33 19.20
C GLU A 124 0.20 -2.86 19.33
N GLY A 125 1.32 -3.49 18.95
CA GLY A 125 1.57 -4.91 19.16
C GLY A 125 0.54 -5.84 18.48
N PRO A 126 0.42 -5.83 17.14
CA PRO A 126 -0.55 -6.68 16.44
C PRO A 126 -0.27 -8.17 16.69
N ARG A 127 -1.34 -8.94 16.89
CA ARG A 127 -1.28 -10.40 16.97
C ARG A 127 -1.15 -11.03 15.58
N THR A 128 -1.76 -10.40 14.58
CA THR A 128 -1.78 -10.87 13.21
C THR A 128 -1.39 -9.74 12.27
N ALA A 129 -0.56 -10.06 11.28
CA ALA A 129 -0.23 -9.18 10.17
C ALA A 129 -0.72 -9.81 8.87
N VAL A 130 -1.36 -9.02 8.01
CA VAL A 130 -1.83 -9.44 6.68
C VAL A 130 -1.17 -8.56 5.64
N GLY A 131 -0.51 -9.19 4.66
CA GLY A 131 0.02 -8.55 3.47
C GLY A 131 -0.91 -8.74 2.28
N THR A 132 -1.23 -7.67 1.55
CA THR A 132 -2.10 -7.72 0.35
C THR A 132 -1.38 -7.21 -0.90
N SER A 133 -2.08 -7.26 -2.04
CA SER A 133 -1.54 -6.88 -3.36
C SER A 133 -0.43 -7.78 -3.90
N ARG A 134 -0.05 -7.50 -5.16
CA ARG A 134 0.81 -8.36 -5.96
C ARG A 134 2.18 -8.58 -5.33
N THR A 135 2.80 -7.55 -4.74
CA THR A 135 4.14 -7.67 -4.15
C THR A 135 4.18 -8.71 -3.04
N PHE A 136 3.26 -8.64 -2.05
CA PHE A 136 3.20 -9.64 -0.99
C PHE A 136 2.77 -11.01 -1.50
N GLN A 137 1.85 -11.10 -2.47
CA GLN A 137 1.47 -12.37 -3.09
C GLN A 137 2.65 -13.06 -3.78
N GLN A 138 3.47 -12.32 -4.54
CA GLN A 138 4.65 -12.89 -5.19
C GLN A 138 5.71 -13.31 -4.17
N LEU A 139 5.95 -12.49 -3.13
CA LEU A 139 6.85 -12.88 -2.04
C LEU A 139 6.36 -14.15 -1.34
N GLY A 140 5.06 -14.26 -1.07
CA GLY A 140 4.47 -15.47 -0.50
C GLY A 140 4.74 -16.70 -1.37
N ARG A 141 4.52 -16.61 -2.68
CA ARG A 141 4.80 -17.71 -3.63
C ARG A 141 6.28 -18.10 -3.64
N LEU A 142 7.19 -17.12 -3.65
CA LEU A 142 8.64 -17.36 -3.59
C LEU A 142 9.06 -18.03 -2.28
N CYS A 143 8.35 -17.76 -1.19
CA CYS A 143 8.54 -18.39 0.12
C CYS A 143 7.76 -19.71 0.29
N GLY A 144 7.12 -20.24 -0.76
CA GLY A 144 6.43 -21.53 -0.73
C GLY A 144 5.02 -21.50 -0.14
N ALA A 145 4.39 -20.33 -0.05
CA ALA A 145 2.97 -20.24 0.31
C ALA A 145 2.12 -20.96 -0.76
N ALA A 146 1.15 -21.76 -0.29
CA ALA A 146 0.17 -22.35 -1.18
C ALA A 146 -0.54 -21.24 -1.98
N PRO A 147 -0.91 -21.50 -3.26
CA PRO A 147 -1.78 -20.58 -3.99
C PRO A 147 -3.06 -20.36 -3.18
N GLY A 148 -3.33 -19.10 -2.83
CA GLY A 148 -4.60 -18.68 -2.23
C GLY A 148 -5.71 -18.56 -3.25
#